data_AF-A0A2S2E724-F1
#
_entry.id   AF-A0A2S2E724-F1
#
_cell.length_a   1.000
_cell.length_b   1.000
_cell.length_c   1.000
_cell.angle_alpha   90.00
_cell.angle_beta   90.00
_cell.angle_gamma   90.00
#
_symmetry.space_group_name_H-M   'P 1'
#
loop_
_entity.id
_entity.type
_entity.pdbx_description
1 polymer ?
#
loop_
_entity_poly.entity_id
_entity_poly.type
_entity_poly.pdbx_seq_one_letter_code
_entity_poly.pdbx_strand_id
1 'polypeptide(L)'
;MNGNELTALQSALSNEARVLYMLCLRPGANTHSGKTKAINYRACMDRLNAHTQVFERGRQINQLLRELADAGLVATDKDLHHSINGESVILPLLATANDDYAHLHQQWVKMHTRWQPDPALFNELATMVGLADKQFQQDQLGEFVAYWMGRPETVLTPFQWTQKFVLQLKRHQRPADKKTAESPASLTNNTPGVAVDDNARKLVEKYHGQTRRQD
;
A
#
# COMPACT_ATOMS: atom_id res chain seq x y z
N MET A 1 -9.66 -14.02 2.35
CA MET A 1 -8.71 -14.20 1.24
C MET A 1 -8.97 -13.05 0.29
N ASN A 2 -7.95 -12.28 -0.09
CA ASN A 2 -8.16 -11.15 -1.02
C ASN A 2 -8.23 -11.65 -2.48
N GLY A 3 -8.59 -10.77 -3.40
CA GLY A 3 -8.79 -11.11 -4.82
C GLY A 3 -7.54 -11.69 -5.47
N ASN A 4 -6.39 -11.04 -5.28
CA ASN A 4 -5.12 -11.47 -5.89
C ASN A 4 -4.63 -12.82 -5.33
N GLU A 5 -4.76 -13.03 -4.01
CA GLU A 5 -4.45 -14.29 -3.35
C GLU A 5 -5.33 -15.43 -3.89
N LEU A 6 -6.63 -15.17 -4.12
CA LEU A 6 -7.55 -16.13 -4.74
C LEU A 6 -7.19 -16.42 -6.19
N THR A 7 -6.92 -15.40 -7.01
CA THR A 7 -6.50 -15.58 -8.40
C THR A 7 -5.21 -16.41 -8.50
N ALA A 8 -4.22 -16.14 -7.65
CA ALA A 8 -2.97 -16.90 -7.62
C ALA A 8 -3.21 -18.36 -7.21
N LEU A 9 -4.07 -18.63 -6.22
CA LEU A 9 -4.45 -20.00 -5.84
C LEU A 9 -5.24 -20.74 -6.92
N GLN A 10 -5.97 -20.03 -7.77
CA GLN A 10 -6.69 -20.58 -8.93
C GLN A 10 -5.81 -20.83 -10.16
N SER A 11 -4.55 -20.38 -10.14
CA SER A 11 -3.57 -20.65 -11.20
C SER A 11 -3.16 -22.14 -11.23
N ALA A 12 -2.24 -22.50 -12.14
CA ALA A 12 -1.73 -23.85 -12.35
C ALA A 12 -0.81 -24.35 -11.22
N LEU A 13 -1.34 -24.47 -10.00
CA LEU A 13 -0.69 -25.05 -8.82
C LEU A 13 -1.13 -26.51 -8.60
N SER A 14 -0.28 -27.31 -7.96
CA SER A 14 -0.70 -28.61 -7.42
C SER A 14 -1.70 -28.43 -6.27
N ASN A 15 -2.55 -29.44 -6.04
CA ASN A 15 -3.50 -29.40 -4.93
C ASN A 15 -2.77 -29.39 -3.59
N GLU A 16 -1.64 -30.08 -3.52
CA GLU A 16 -0.77 -30.17 -2.35
C GLU A 16 -0.12 -28.82 -2.05
N ALA A 17 0.29 -28.05 -3.06
CA ALA A 17 0.75 -26.67 -2.87
C ALA A 17 -0.36 -25.78 -2.30
N ARG A 18 -1.60 -25.87 -2.83
CA ARG A 18 -2.75 -25.13 -2.27
C ARG A 18 -3.01 -25.50 -0.82
N VAL A 19 -2.97 -26.80 -0.49
CA VAL A 19 -3.16 -27.30 0.88
C VAL A 19 -2.04 -26.82 1.80
N LEU A 20 -0.78 -26.87 1.36
CA LEU A 20 0.37 -26.36 2.11
C LEU A 20 0.16 -24.87 2.44
N TYR A 21 -0.20 -24.07 1.44
CA TYR A 21 -0.47 -22.65 1.63
C TYR A 21 -1.62 -22.42 2.61
N MET A 22 -2.79 -23.00 2.35
CA MET A 22 -4.03 -22.72 3.09
C MET A 22 -4.01 -23.27 4.52
N LEU A 23 -3.41 -24.43 4.76
CA LEU A 23 -3.47 -25.12 6.05
C LEU A 23 -2.19 -25.01 6.88
N CYS A 24 -1.03 -24.78 6.25
CA CYS A 24 0.26 -24.78 6.96
C CYS A 24 0.86 -23.38 7.10
N LEU A 25 0.78 -22.55 6.06
CA LEU A 25 1.45 -21.24 6.04
C LEU A 25 0.51 -20.11 6.46
N ARG A 26 -0.60 -19.95 5.73
CA ARG A 26 -1.54 -18.83 5.84
C ARG A 26 -2.14 -18.65 7.24
N PRO A 27 -2.62 -19.70 7.95
CA PRO A 27 -3.33 -19.51 9.23
C PRO A 27 -2.48 -18.92 10.35
N GLY A 28 -1.16 -19.10 10.29
CA GLY A 28 -0.22 -18.61 11.31
C GLY A 28 0.50 -17.31 10.93
N ALA A 29 0.26 -16.78 9.73
CA ALA A 29 1.00 -15.65 9.21
C ALA A 29 0.47 -14.30 9.73
N ASN A 30 1.38 -13.34 9.89
CA ASN A 30 1.04 -11.98 10.25
C ASN A 30 0.36 -11.29 9.06
N THR A 31 -0.85 -10.78 9.26
CA THR A 31 -1.66 -10.16 8.20
C THR A 31 -1.12 -8.83 7.70
N HIS A 32 -0.27 -8.15 8.48
CA HIS A 32 0.33 -6.88 8.10
C HIS A 32 1.66 -7.07 7.36
N SER A 33 2.58 -7.90 7.90
CA SER A 33 3.89 -8.12 7.29
C SER A 33 3.94 -9.29 6.29
N GLY A 34 2.88 -10.11 6.23
CA GLY A 34 2.86 -11.36 5.47
C GLY A 34 3.76 -12.46 6.03
N LYS A 35 4.51 -12.20 7.12
CA LYS A 35 5.51 -13.15 7.65
C LYS A 35 4.85 -14.34 8.32
N THR A 36 5.22 -15.55 7.91
CA THR A 36 4.74 -16.80 8.52
C THR A 36 5.40 -17.08 9.87
N LYS A 37 4.85 -18.04 10.61
CA LYS A 37 5.62 -18.76 11.63
C LYS A 37 6.74 -19.58 10.98
N ALA A 38 7.70 -20.01 11.80
CA ALA A 38 8.71 -20.98 11.41
C ALA A 38 8.06 -22.22 10.79
N ILE A 39 8.52 -22.59 9.59
CA ILE A 39 8.04 -23.75 8.86
C ILE A 39 8.44 -24.99 9.65
N ASN A 40 7.47 -25.88 9.89
CA ASN A 40 7.72 -27.17 10.51
C ASN A 40 7.35 -28.26 9.51
N TYR A 41 8.35 -28.89 8.91
CA TYR A 41 8.13 -29.93 7.90
C TYR A 41 7.32 -31.10 8.43
N ARG A 42 7.54 -31.53 9.68
CA ARG A 42 6.78 -32.63 10.27
C ARG A 42 5.30 -32.30 10.31
N ALA A 43 4.96 -31.12 10.83
CA ALA A 43 3.58 -30.65 10.89
C ALA A 43 2.95 -30.44 9.50
N CYS A 44 3.73 -29.99 8.51
CA CYS A 44 3.26 -29.85 7.12
C CYS A 44 2.97 -31.22 6.50
N MET A 45 3.88 -32.19 6.66
CA MET A 45 3.71 -33.55 6.13
C MET A 45 2.53 -34.26 6.78
N ASP A 46 2.32 -34.09 8.10
CA ASP A 46 1.16 -34.69 8.79
C ASP A 46 -0.18 -34.18 8.23
N ARG A 47 -0.23 -32.91 7.80
CA ARG A 47 -1.42 -32.33 7.15
C ARG A 47 -1.60 -32.80 5.71
N LEU A 48 -0.50 -32.91 4.97
CA LEU A 48 -0.52 -33.35 3.56
C LEU A 48 -0.82 -34.85 3.43
N ASN A 49 -0.39 -35.67 4.39
CA ASN A 49 -0.56 -37.13 4.39
C ASN A 49 -1.84 -37.60 5.08
N ALA A 50 -2.92 -36.81 5.10
CA ALA A 50 -4.09 -37.04 5.94
C ALA A 50 -4.61 -38.50 5.97
N HIS A 51 -4.66 -39.18 4.81
CA HIS A 51 -5.10 -40.58 4.70
C HIS A 51 -4.10 -41.48 3.96
N THR A 52 -3.06 -40.92 3.36
CA THR A 52 -2.08 -41.68 2.57
C THR A 52 -0.73 -41.01 2.70
N GLN A 53 0.31 -41.81 2.91
CA GLN A 53 1.66 -41.31 3.10
C GLN A 53 2.32 -41.07 1.74
N VAL A 54 2.19 -39.84 1.23
CA VAL A 54 2.75 -39.39 -0.07
C VAL A 54 4.03 -38.57 0.13
N PHE A 55 4.10 -37.80 1.22
CA PHE A 55 5.23 -36.95 1.58
C PHE A 55 6.05 -37.56 2.71
N GLU A 56 7.30 -37.90 2.44
CA GLU A 56 8.20 -38.53 3.41
C GLU A 56 9.39 -37.64 3.77
N ARG A 57 9.74 -36.70 2.89
CA ARG A 57 10.98 -35.91 3.00
C ARG A 57 10.69 -34.42 2.91
N GLY A 58 11.40 -33.64 3.73
CA GLY A 58 11.32 -32.18 3.72
C GLY A 58 11.61 -31.53 2.36
N ARG A 59 12.45 -32.17 1.52
CA ARG A 59 12.71 -31.69 0.15
C ARG A 59 11.44 -31.63 -0.72
N GLN A 60 10.47 -32.51 -0.48
CA GLN A 60 9.19 -32.46 -1.21
C GLN A 60 8.37 -31.23 -0.80
N ILE A 61 8.46 -30.80 0.47
CA ILE A 61 7.86 -29.52 0.91
C ILE A 61 8.53 -28.35 0.20
N ASN A 62 9.86 -28.36 0.04
CA ASN A 62 10.55 -27.31 -0.71
C ASN A 62 10.13 -27.23 -2.18
N GLN A 63 9.78 -28.36 -2.81
CA GLN A 63 9.26 -28.36 -4.17
C GLN A 63 7.90 -27.63 -4.23
N LEU A 64 7.00 -27.91 -3.29
CA LEU A 64 5.73 -27.18 -3.18
C LEU A 64 5.94 -25.69 -2.88
N LEU A 65 6.93 -25.34 -2.05
CA LEU A 65 7.26 -23.94 -1.77
C LEU A 65 7.80 -23.20 -3.01
N ARG A 66 8.48 -23.89 -3.92
CA ARG A 66 8.89 -23.32 -5.22
C ARG A 66 7.68 -23.07 -6.10
N GLU A 67 6.77 -24.04 -6.22
CA GLU A 67 5.53 -23.84 -6.97
C GLU A 67 4.74 -22.62 -6.46
N LEU A 68 4.64 -22.48 -5.12
CA LEU A 68 4.01 -21.32 -4.50
C LEU A 68 4.79 -20.03 -4.73
N ALA A 69 6.12 -20.07 -4.80
CA ALA A 69 6.94 -18.91 -5.11
C ALA A 69 6.80 -18.47 -6.57
N ASP A 70 6.76 -19.42 -7.50
CA ASP A 70 6.52 -19.17 -8.93
C ASP A 70 5.13 -18.55 -9.16
N ALA A 71 4.13 -18.93 -8.36
CA ALA A 71 2.80 -18.32 -8.34
C ALA A 71 2.71 -17.00 -7.54
N GLY A 72 3.81 -16.52 -6.95
CA GLY A 72 3.86 -15.28 -6.17
C GLY A 72 3.18 -15.34 -4.79
N LEU A 73 2.76 -16.53 -4.34
CA LEU A 73 2.11 -16.74 -3.04
C LEU A 73 3.11 -16.80 -1.88
N VAL A 74 4.37 -17.18 -2.14
CA VAL A 74 5.44 -17.28 -1.14
C VAL A 74 6.67 -16.53 -1.64
N ALA A 75 7.35 -15.82 -0.74
CA ALA A 75 8.66 -15.21 -1.00
C ALA A 75 9.64 -15.56 0.13
N THR A 76 10.89 -15.83 -0.24
CA THR A 76 11.98 -16.10 0.69
C THR A 76 13.31 -15.66 0.08
N ASP A 77 14.23 -15.22 0.93
CA ASP A 77 15.63 -14.96 0.59
C ASP A 77 16.48 -16.24 0.66
N LYS A 78 15.94 -17.32 1.21
CA LYS A 78 16.63 -18.60 1.37
C LYS A 78 16.58 -19.41 0.09
N ASP A 79 17.67 -20.11 -0.17
CA ASP A 79 17.72 -21.08 -1.25
C ASP A 79 16.89 -22.33 -0.92
N LEU A 80 15.81 -22.54 -1.68
CA LEU A 80 14.91 -23.69 -1.55
C LEU A 80 15.55 -25.02 -2.01
N HIS A 81 16.78 -25.04 -2.53
CA HIS A 81 17.56 -26.28 -2.73
C HIS A 81 18.04 -26.86 -1.41
N HIS A 82 18.14 -26.03 -0.37
CA HIS A 82 18.53 -26.42 0.97
C HIS A 82 17.33 -26.50 1.91
N SER A 83 17.49 -27.21 3.03
CA SER A 83 16.44 -27.27 4.05
C SER A 83 16.22 -25.89 4.65
N ILE A 84 14.96 -25.46 4.69
CA ILE A 84 14.49 -24.24 5.35
C ILE A 84 13.53 -24.57 6.50
N ASN A 85 13.58 -25.80 7.02
CA ASN A 85 12.84 -26.17 8.23
C ASN A 85 13.28 -25.27 9.40
N GLY A 86 12.31 -24.70 10.11
CA GLY A 86 12.52 -23.72 11.18
C GLY A 86 12.59 -22.27 10.68
N GLU A 87 12.70 -22.02 9.37
CA GLU A 87 12.74 -20.68 8.81
C GLU A 87 11.33 -20.13 8.56
N SER A 88 11.20 -18.81 8.50
CA SER A 88 9.95 -18.14 8.13
C SER A 88 9.99 -17.64 6.69
N VAL A 89 8.85 -17.64 6.02
CA VAL A 89 8.69 -17.08 4.67
C VAL A 89 7.71 -15.91 4.71
N ILE A 90 7.65 -15.15 3.62
CA ILE A 90 6.70 -14.06 3.44
C ILE A 90 5.59 -14.54 2.51
N LEU A 91 4.35 -14.16 2.82
CA LEU A 91 3.18 -14.34 1.96
C LEU A 91 2.85 -12.97 1.34
N PRO A 92 3.37 -12.65 0.13
CA PRO A 92 3.31 -11.29 -0.41
C PRO A 92 1.87 -10.84 -0.65
N LEU A 93 1.03 -11.77 -1.11
CA LEU A 93 -0.38 -11.52 -1.37
C LEU A 93 -1.25 -11.56 -0.11
N LEU A 94 -0.72 -11.98 1.05
CA LEU A 94 -1.43 -11.87 2.33
C LEU A 94 -1.34 -10.47 2.92
N ALA A 95 -0.21 -9.79 2.72
CA ALA A 95 0.02 -8.45 3.24
C ALA A 95 -0.92 -7.47 2.52
N THR A 96 -2.08 -7.24 3.14
CA THR A 96 -3.08 -6.23 2.72
C THR A 96 -2.55 -4.83 3.00
N ALA A 97 -1.45 -4.45 2.36
CA ALA A 97 -0.85 -3.13 2.52
C ALA A 97 -1.00 -2.26 1.27
N ASN A 98 -1.71 -2.68 0.22
CA ASN A 98 -1.82 -1.82 -0.99
C ASN A 98 -3.08 -1.98 -1.86
N ASP A 99 -4.05 -2.85 -1.54
CA ASP A 99 -5.20 -3.07 -2.42
C ASP A 99 -6.54 -2.53 -1.88
N ASP A 100 -6.61 -2.07 -0.63
CA ASP A 100 -7.85 -1.52 -0.05
C ASP A 100 -8.32 -0.26 -0.80
N TYR A 101 -7.39 0.49 -1.41
CA TYR A 101 -7.67 1.72 -2.16
C TYR A 101 -7.49 1.58 -3.67
N ALA A 102 -7.33 0.38 -4.22
CA ALA A 102 -7.13 0.21 -5.67
C ALA A 102 -8.24 0.91 -6.49
N HIS A 103 -9.48 0.83 -6.01
CA HIS A 103 -10.63 1.53 -6.58
C HIS A 103 -10.50 3.06 -6.54
N LEU A 104 -9.85 3.63 -5.52
CA LEU A 104 -9.59 5.07 -5.38
C LEU A 104 -8.49 5.59 -6.31
N HIS A 105 -7.75 4.70 -6.99
CA HIS A 105 -6.77 5.06 -8.02
C HIS A 105 -7.31 4.91 -9.45
N GLN A 106 -8.41 4.19 -9.65
CA GLN A 106 -8.92 3.84 -10.99
C GLN A 106 -9.83 4.92 -11.59
N GLN A 107 -10.49 5.71 -10.75
CA GLN A 107 -11.48 6.69 -11.20
C GLN A 107 -10.89 8.10 -11.20
N TRP A 108 -10.99 8.79 -12.33
CA TRP A 108 -10.63 10.20 -12.46
C TRP A 108 -11.88 11.05 -12.31
N VAL A 109 -11.93 11.86 -11.26
CA VAL A 109 -13.11 12.65 -10.91
C VAL A 109 -12.76 14.13 -10.79
N LYS A 110 -13.65 14.98 -11.31
CA LYS A 110 -13.65 16.41 -10.99
C LYS A 110 -14.15 16.61 -9.57
N MET A 111 -13.69 17.66 -8.91
CA MET A 111 -14.22 18.02 -7.59
C MET A 111 -15.72 18.30 -7.68
N HIS A 112 -16.48 17.88 -6.68
CA HIS A 112 -17.92 18.08 -6.59
C HIS A 112 -18.38 18.37 -5.16
N THR A 113 -19.56 18.97 -5.00
CA THR A 113 -20.11 19.44 -3.72
C THR A 113 -20.31 18.35 -2.66
N ARG A 114 -20.42 17.09 -3.08
CA ARG A 114 -20.62 15.92 -2.21
C ARG A 114 -19.32 15.16 -1.93
N TRP A 115 -18.18 15.66 -2.38
CA TRP A 115 -16.91 14.97 -2.17
C TRP A 115 -16.58 14.93 -0.68
N GLN A 116 -16.14 13.76 -0.22
CA GLN A 116 -15.58 13.55 1.11
C GLN A 116 -14.36 12.64 0.99
N PRO A 117 -13.32 12.83 1.81
CA PRO A 117 -12.19 11.91 1.84
C PRO A 117 -12.63 10.54 2.38
N ASP A 118 -12.04 9.47 1.83
CA ASP A 118 -12.23 8.14 2.41
C ASP A 118 -11.65 8.12 3.84
N PRO A 119 -12.42 7.72 4.89
CA PRO A 119 -11.97 7.83 6.27
C PRO A 119 -10.75 6.98 6.60
N ALA A 120 -10.61 5.79 6.01
CA ALA A 120 -9.47 4.92 6.26
C ALA A 120 -8.21 5.51 5.61
N LEU A 121 -8.33 5.91 4.33
CA LEU A 121 -7.24 6.53 3.59
C LEU A 121 -6.78 7.83 4.23
N PHE A 122 -7.73 8.66 4.66
CA PHE A 122 -7.44 9.92 5.33
C PHE A 122 -6.58 9.69 6.58
N ASN A 123 -6.98 8.75 7.45
CA ASN A 123 -6.26 8.46 8.68
C ASN A 123 -4.85 7.93 8.41
N GLU A 124 -4.70 7.10 7.39
CA GLU A 124 -3.40 6.57 6.98
C GLU A 124 -2.47 7.66 6.45
N LEU A 125 -2.94 8.46 5.50
CA LEU A 125 -2.17 9.57 4.94
C LEU A 125 -1.85 10.63 5.99
N ALA A 126 -2.79 10.95 6.89
CA ALA A 126 -2.56 11.86 8.01
C ALA A 126 -1.44 11.34 8.93
N THR A 127 -1.42 10.04 9.21
CA THR A 127 -0.35 9.40 10.00
C THR A 127 0.99 9.48 9.28
N MET A 128 1.03 9.12 8.01
CA MET A 128 2.25 9.11 7.19
C MET A 128 2.87 10.50 7.04
N VAL A 129 2.02 11.51 6.87
CA VAL A 129 2.43 12.91 6.71
C VAL A 129 2.71 13.57 8.07
N GLY A 130 2.45 12.90 9.19
CA GLY A 130 2.69 13.43 10.54
C GLY A 130 1.75 14.59 10.89
N LEU A 131 0.47 14.48 10.52
CA LEU A 131 -0.58 15.40 10.94
C LEU A 131 -0.91 15.14 12.42
N ALA A 132 -0.77 16.16 13.26
CA ALA A 132 -0.94 16.03 14.71
C ALA A 132 -2.41 15.86 15.10
N ASP A 133 -3.27 16.70 14.54
CA ASP A 133 -4.71 16.58 14.68
C ASP A 133 -5.30 15.94 13.41
N LYS A 134 -5.82 14.71 13.56
CA LYS A 134 -6.47 13.95 12.48
C LYS A 134 -7.97 14.26 12.37
N GLN A 135 -8.44 15.32 13.01
CA GLN A 135 -9.79 15.82 12.82
C GLN A 135 -9.74 17.02 11.88
N PHE A 136 -10.81 17.17 11.10
CA PHE A 136 -11.03 18.35 10.28
C PHE A 136 -12.46 18.84 10.49
N GLN A 137 -12.62 20.15 10.40
CA GLN A 137 -13.91 20.81 10.57
C GLN A 137 -14.62 20.92 9.22
N GLN A 138 -15.95 21.08 9.26
CA GLN A 138 -16.77 21.10 8.04
C GLN A 138 -16.48 22.32 7.14
N ASP A 139 -16.07 23.44 7.74
CA ASP A 139 -15.59 24.65 7.05
C ASP A 139 -14.32 24.38 6.23
N GLN A 140 -13.34 23.66 6.79
CA GLN A 140 -12.09 23.28 6.11
C GLN A 140 -12.36 22.39 4.90
N LEU A 141 -13.30 21.44 5.03
CA LEU A 141 -13.75 20.62 3.90
C LEU A 141 -14.47 21.48 2.85
N GLY A 142 -15.36 22.37 3.27
CA GLY A 142 -16.09 23.27 2.39
C GLY A 142 -15.17 24.20 1.59
N GLU A 143 -14.16 24.78 2.24
CA GLU A 143 -13.14 25.62 1.62
C GLU A 143 -12.35 24.84 0.56
N PHE A 144 -11.92 23.62 0.89
CA PHE A 144 -11.21 22.75 -0.05
C PHE A 144 -12.06 22.43 -1.29
N VAL A 145 -13.31 22.01 -1.08
CA VAL A 145 -14.23 21.68 -2.18
C VAL A 145 -14.51 22.92 -3.03
N ALA A 146 -14.78 24.07 -2.44
CA ALA A 146 -15.02 25.33 -3.17
C ALA A 146 -13.82 25.76 -4.02
N TYR A 147 -12.61 25.70 -3.44
CA TYR A 147 -11.37 26.06 -4.14
C TYR A 147 -11.16 25.21 -5.40
N TRP A 148 -11.35 23.88 -5.30
CA TRP A 148 -11.13 22.97 -6.42
C TRP A 148 -12.32 22.90 -7.39
N MET A 149 -13.55 23.18 -6.95
CA MET A 149 -14.67 23.39 -7.88
C MET A 149 -14.47 24.61 -8.79
N GLY A 150 -13.77 25.64 -8.32
CA GLY A 150 -13.36 26.79 -9.15
C GLY A 150 -12.30 26.46 -10.20
N ARG A 151 -11.77 25.22 -10.23
CA ARG A 151 -10.74 24.75 -11.15
C ARG A 151 -11.19 23.46 -11.87
N PRO A 152 -12.23 23.52 -12.72
CA PRO A 152 -12.84 22.35 -13.34
C PRO A 152 -11.92 21.58 -14.30
N GLU A 153 -10.80 22.18 -14.71
CA GLU A 153 -9.73 21.54 -15.50
C GLU A 153 -8.90 20.54 -14.67
N THR A 154 -8.95 20.62 -13.33
CA THR A 154 -8.24 19.68 -12.46
C THR A 154 -9.10 18.44 -12.25
N VAL A 155 -8.66 17.34 -12.86
CA VAL A 155 -9.22 16.00 -12.65
C VAL A 155 -8.17 15.17 -11.94
N LEU A 156 -8.54 14.56 -10.81
CA LEU A 156 -7.64 13.73 -10.01
C LEU A 156 -8.38 12.49 -9.54
N THR A 157 -7.62 11.50 -9.08
CA THR A 157 -8.21 10.32 -8.46
C THR A 157 -8.70 10.63 -7.03
N PRO A 158 -9.69 9.91 -6.49
CA PRO A 158 -10.10 10.03 -5.09
C PRO A 158 -8.94 9.97 -4.10
N PHE A 159 -7.94 9.13 -4.39
CA PHE A 159 -6.71 9.06 -3.60
C PHE A 159 -5.95 10.40 -3.61
N GLN A 160 -5.70 10.94 -4.80
CA GLN A 160 -4.98 12.21 -4.97
C GLN A 160 -5.73 13.40 -4.34
N TRP A 161 -7.07 13.39 -4.39
CA TRP A 161 -7.89 14.38 -3.70
C TRP A 161 -7.71 14.31 -2.19
N THR A 162 -7.77 13.11 -1.62
CA THR A 162 -7.55 12.88 -0.18
C THR A 162 -6.14 13.30 0.24
N GLN A 163 -5.13 12.96 -0.56
CA GLN A 163 -3.75 13.38 -0.33
C GLN A 163 -3.59 14.90 -0.33
N LYS A 164 -4.17 15.60 -1.31
CA LYS A 164 -4.13 17.07 -1.35
C LYS A 164 -4.82 17.68 -0.14
N PHE A 165 -5.93 17.11 0.29
CA PHE A 165 -6.66 17.58 1.47
C PHE A 165 -5.83 17.44 2.75
N VAL A 166 -5.24 16.26 2.99
CA VAL A 166 -4.34 16.04 4.15
C VAL A 166 -3.16 17.01 4.15
N LEU A 167 -2.56 17.25 2.98
CA LEU A 167 -1.45 18.20 2.85
C LEU A 167 -1.90 19.65 3.14
N GLN A 168 -3.10 20.04 2.73
CA GLN A 168 -3.67 21.34 3.05
C GLN A 168 -3.86 21.49 4.56
N LEU A 169 -4.48 20.51 5.23
CA LEU A 169 -4.65 20.53 6.69
C LEU A 169 -3.31 20.66 7.42
N LYS A 170 -2.28 19.92 7.00
CA LYS A 170 -0.94 20.03 7.57
C LYS A 170 -0.37 21.44 7.41
N ARG A 171 -0.66 22.14 6.31
CA ARG A 171 -0.20 23.53 6.12
C ARG A 171 -0.92 24.49 7.05
N HIS A 172 -2.22 24.29 7.30
CA HIS A 172 -2.99 25.10 8.25
C HIS A 172 -2.58 24.87 9.72
N GLN A 173 -2.13 23.66 10.07
CA GLN A 173 -1.63 23.34 11.42
C GLN A 173 -0.21 23.84 11.70
N ARG A 174 0.53 24.33 10.69
CA ARG A 174 1.83 24.96 10.95
C ARG A 174 1.58 26.33 11.58
N PRO A 175 2.18 26.63 12.74
CA PRO A 175 2.13 27.97 13.27
C PRO A 175 2.67 28.92 12.20
N ALA A 176 1.93 29.98 11.91
CA ALA A 176 2.44 31.07 11.11
C ALA A 176 3.70 31.57 11.82
N ASP A 177 4.88 31.36 11.22
CA ASP A 177 6.06 32.12 11.58
C ASP A 177 5.68 33.59 11.42
N LYS A 178 5.33 34.22 12.55
CA LYS A 178 5.09 35.65 12.65
C LYS A 178 6.40 36.34 12.30
N LYS A 179 6.61 36.64 11.02
CA LYS A 179 7.52 37.72 10.63
C LYS A 179 6.88 39.02 11.09
N THR A 180 7.28 39.46 12.27
CA THR A 180 7.10 40.82 12.76
C THR A 180 7.87 41.77 11.84
N ALA A 181 7.17 42.68 11.15
CA ALA A 181 7.66 44.02 10.82
C ALA A 181 6.51 44.86 10.21
N GLU A 182 6.19 45.91 10.95
CA GLU A 182 5.39 47.11 10.71
C GLU A 182 5.22 47.59 9.24
N SER A 183 4.02 48.09 8.92
CA SER A 183 3.70 48.95 7.76
C SER A 183 4.26 50.37 7.98
N PRO A 184 4.59 51.21 6.95
CA PRO A 184 3.68 51.51 5.83
C PRO A 184 4.29 51.82 4.43
N ALA A 185 3.42 51.78 3.42
CA ALA A 185 3.48 52.41 2.07
C ALA A 185 4.56 51.97 1.05
N SER A 186 4.14 51.19 0.04
CA SER A 186 4.41 51.53 -1.36
C SER A 186 3.47 50.81 -2.32
N LEU A 187 3.05 51.57 -3.33
CA LEU A 187 2.19 51.18 -4.44
C LEU A 187 2.90 50.22 -5.43
N THR A 188 2.08 49.42 -6.11
CA THR A 188 2.26 48.83 -7.46
C THR A 188 3.41 47.85 -7.72
N ASN A 189 3.09 46.56 -7.97
CA ASN A 189 2.98 45.97 -9.32
C ASN A 189 2.93 44.43 -9.29
N ASN A 190 2.11 43.88 -10.19
CA ASN A 190 2.03 42.47 -10.54
C ASN A 190 3.39 41.90 -11.00
N THR A 191 3.73 40.67 -10.58
CA THR A 191 4.06 39.50 -11.45
C THR A 191 4.47 38.30 -10.57
N PRO A 192 4.06 37.05 -10.91
CA PRO A 192 4.20 35.88 -10.05
C PRO A 192 5.57 35.19 -10.26
N GLY A 193 6.37 35.12 -9.19
CA GLY A 193 7.60 34.34 -9.13
C GLY A 193 7.34 32.94 -8.58
N VAL A 194 7.21 31.98 -9.49
CA VAL A 194 7.10 30.54 -9.22
C VAL A 194 8.33 30.05 -8.45
N ALA A 195 8.19 29.75 -7.16
CA ALA A 195 9.12 28.87 -6.45
C ALA A 195 8.61 27.43 -6.63
N VAL A 196 9.14 26.76 -7.65
CA VAL A 196 8.86 25.36 -7.93
C VAL A 196 9.33 24.50 -6.75
N ASP A 197 8.38 23.77 -6.19
CA ASP A 197 8.50 22.89 -5.04
C ASP A 197 9.37 21.67 -5.40
N ASP A 198 10.68 21.76 -5.14
CA ASP A 198 11.66 20.68 -5.35
C ASP A 198 11.31 19.38 -4.58
N ASN A 199 10.47 19.46 -3.55
CA ASN A 199 10.00 18.29 -2.82
C ASN A 199 8.92 17.50 -3.57
N ALA A 200 8.11 18.16 -4.39
CA ALA A 200 7.09 17.48 -5.20
C ALA A 200 7.74 16.63 -6.30
N ARG A 201 8.85 17.09 -6.89
CA ARG A 201 9.63 16.31 -7.87
C ARG A 201 10.23 15.05 -7.28
N LYS A 202 10.85 15.14 -6.09
CA LYS A 202 11.45 13.96 -5.42
C LYS A 202 10.42 12.89 -5.06
N LEU A 203 9.17 13.28 -4.79
CA LEU A 203 8.10 12.32 -4.51
C LEU A 203 7.65 11.58 -5.77
N VAL A 204 7.60 12.26 -6.91
CA VAL A 204 7.20 11.69 -8.21
C VAL A 204 8.30 10.79 -8.78
N GLU A 205 9.57 11.16 -8.62
CA GLU A 205 10.73 10.38 -9.09
C GLU A 205 10.85 8.99 -8.42
N LYS A 206 10.46 8.90 -7.14
CA LYS A 206 10.49 7.64 -6.37
C LYS A 206 9.49 6.59 -6.88
N TYR A 207 8.43 7.01 -7.58
CA TYR A 207 7.39 6.11 -8.10
C TYR A 207 7.43 5.89 -9.62
N HIS A 208 8.25 6.63 -10.37
CA HIS A 208 8.44 6.42 -11.82
C HIS A 208 9.74 5.69 -12.20
N GLY A 209 10.65 5.46 -11.25
CA GLY A 209 11.98 4.87 -11.50
C GLY A 209 12.04 3.35 -11.75
N GLN A 210 10.92 2.62 -11.82
CA GLN A 210 10.92 1.15 -12.02
C GLN A 210 10.29 0.68 -13.33
N THR A 211 10.09 1.55 -14.31
CA THR A 211 9.80 1.14 -15.70
C THR A 211 10.89 1.68 -16.62
N ARG A 212 11.96 0.89 -16.77
CA ARG A 212 12.77 0.66 -17.99
C ARG A 212 14.16 0.14 -17.63
N ARG A 213 14.31 -1.18 -17.64
CA ARG A 213 15.53 -1.86 -18.08
C ARG A 213 15.12 -3.13 -18.84
N GLN A 214 14.89 -2.96 -20.14
CA GLN A 214 15.28 -3.94 -21.15
C GLN A 214 16.33 -3.22 -21.98
N ASP A 215 17.56 -3.70 -21.92
CA ASP A 215 18.28 -4.29 -23.06
C ASP A 215 19.34 -5.23 -22.50
#